data_AF-A0A2S6HJ69-F1
#
_entry.id   AF-A0A2S6HJ69-F1
#
_cell.length_a   1.000
_cell.length_b   1.000
_cell.length_c   1.000
_cell.angle_alpha   90.00
_cell.angle_beta   90.00
_cell.angle_gamma   90.00
#
_symmetry.space_group_name_H-M   'P 1'
#
loop_
_entity.id
_entity.type
_entity.pdbx_description
1 polymer ?
#
loop_
_entity_poly.entity_id
_entity_poly.type
_entity_poly.pdbx_seq_one_letter_code
_entity_poly.pdbx_strand_id
1 'polypeptide(L)'
;MTNTQLFDDIELFGMIPSSDCHLNEYIFSFMTQVRYIKGKRLPKNQMNNPNILERVKPKTQAHMLANQTARTSMGANKEFETIRINPEYRSKIDRLKKENRFNVCIFDDYMTHGNTFNAIRNLLKKLGVNKIVFVSLGNFGKPFQKVDYNISGDVYNIGYEYKNVNSEVRYLDYEDSAKDEITELYKIFNS
;
A
#
# COMPACT_ATOMS: atom_id res chain seq x y z
N MET A 1 6.76 -14.90 15.88
CA MET A 1 5.70 -14.03 16.42
C MET A 1 6.27 -12.63 16.50
N THR A 2 5.60 -11.63 15.93
CA THR A 2 5.97 -10.23 16.16
C THR A 2 5.59 -9.86 17.59
N ASN A 3 6.40 -9.05 18.30
CA ASN A 3 6.05 -8.58 19.65
C ASN A 3 4.88 -7.55 19.67
N THR A 4 4.19 -7.41 18.54
CA THR A 4 3.06 -6.49 18.36
C THR A 4 1.87 -7.24 17.78
N GLN A 5 0.68 -6.89 18.30
CA GLN A 5 -0.62 -7.35 17.81
C GLN A 5 -1.10 -6.56 16.58
N LEU A 6 -0.33 -5.57 16.12
CA LEU A 6 -0.69 -4.67 15.02
C LEU A 6 -1.11 -5.40 13.73
N PHE A 7 -0.62 -6.62 13.50
CA PHE A 7 -0.86 -7.38 12.28
C PHE A 7 -1.81 -8.58 12.45
N ASP A 8 -2.28 -8.86 13.66
CA ASP A 8 -2.95 -10.14 13.95
C ASP A 8 -4.38 -10.21 13.38
N ASP A 9 -5.03 -9.06 13.27
CA ASP A 9 -6.37 -8.88 12.74
C ASP A 9 -6.41 -8.58 11.22
N ILE A 10 -5.26 -8.57 10.55
CA ILE A 10 -5.18 -8.32 9.10
C ILE A 10 -5.73 -9.53 8.35
N GLU A 11 -6.64 -9.30 7.40
CA GLU A 11 -7.28 -10.36 6.62
C GLU A 11 -6.76 -10.43 5.19
N LEU A 12 -6.41 -9.30 4.59
CA LEU A 12 -5.91 -9.22 3.22
C LEU A 12 -4.53 -8.56 3.19
N PHE A 13 -3.69 -9.06 2.29
CA PHE A 13 -2.35 -8.56 2.05
C PHE A 13 -2.19 -8.22 0.58
N GLY A 14 -1.38 -7.21 0.31
CA GLY A 14 -0.99 -6.84 -1.04
C GLY A 14 0.25 -5.98 -1.05
N MET A 15 0.70 -5.64 -2.25
CA MET A 15 1.79 -4.70 -2.47
C MET A 15 1.44 -3.71 -3.57
N ILE A 16 2.10 -2.57 -3.59
CA ILE A 16 1.97 -1.59 -4.66
C ILE A 16 2.66 -2.13 -5.94
N PRO A 17 1.95 -2.23 -7.07
CA PRO A 17 2.58 -2.60 -8.33
C PRO A 17 3.49 -1.48 -8.85
N SER A 18 4.60 -1.89 -9.47
CA SER A 18 5.57 -1.02 -10.10
C SER A 18 4.95 -0.22 -11.24
N SER A 19 5.63 0.84 -11.67
CA SER A 19 5.10 1.80 -12.65
C SER A 19 4.85 1.19 -14.03
N ASP A 20 5.49 0.07 -14.34
CA ASP A 20 5.41 -0.73 -15.57
C ASP A 20 4.41 -1.89 -15.48
N CYS A 21 3.56 -1.90 -14.46
CA CYS A 21 2.55 -2.91 -14.18
C CYS A 21 3.06 -4.26 -13.64
N HIS A 22 4.38 -4.42 -13.44
CA HIS A 22 4.92 -5.62 -12.81
C HIS A 22 4.85 -5.56 -11.27
N LEU A 23 4.90 -6.74 -10.65
CA LEU A 23 5.11 -6.88 -9.21
C LEU A 23 6.59 -7.11 -8.96
N ASN A 24 7.19 -6.34 -8.06
CA ASN A 24 8.54 -6.62 -7.59
C ASN A 24 8.55 -7.97 -6.87
N GLU A 25 9.28 -8.94 -7.41
CA GLU A 25 9.29 -10.33 -6.93
C GLU A 25 9.75 -10.46 -5.48
N TYR A 26 10.69 -9.63 -5.03
CA TYR A 26 11.23 -9.68 -3.66
C TYR A 26 10.20 -9.16 -2.66
N ILE A 27 9.58 -8.01 -2.96
CA ILE A 27 8.50 -7.45 -2.12
C ILE A 27 7.30 -8.40 -2.11
N PHE A 28 6.95 -8.96 -3.26
CA PHE A 28 5.84 -9.90 -3.39
C PHE A 28 6.07 -11.17 -2.57
N SER A 29 7.28 -11.74 -2.66
CA SER A 29 7.70 -12.90 -1.88
C SER A 29 7.66 -12.60 -0.38
N PHE A 30 8.24 -11.47 0.04
CA PHE A 30 8.23 -11.06 1.45
C PHE A 30 6.82 -10.90 2.01
N MET A 31 5.96 -10.14 1.33
CA MET A 31 4.55 -9.99 1.69
C MET A 31 3.83 -11.34 1.75
N THR A 32 4.11 -12.24 0.80
CA THR A 32 3.53 -13.59 0.76
C THR A 32 3.92 -14.42 1.97
N GLN A 33 5.20 -14.35 2.40
CA GLN A 33 5.64 -15.05 3.61
C GLN A 33 4.98 -14.49 4.86
N VAL A 34 4.87 -13.16 4.98
CA VAL A 34 4.14 -12.54 6.10
C VAL A 34 2.67 -13.01 6.12
N ARG A 35 2.01 -13.04 4.96
CA ARG A 35 0.64 -13.54 4.82
C ARG A 35 0.49 -15.00 5.29
N TYR A 36 1.45 -15.87 4.94
CA TYR A 36 1.46 -17.27 5.38
C TYR A 36 1.72 -17.42 6.87
N ILE A 37 2.66 -16.66 7.44
CA ILE A 37 2.92 -16.64 8.89
C ILE A 37 1.68 -16.22 9.66
N LYS A 38 0.86 -15.30 9.11
CA LYS A 38 -0.43 -14.88 9.68
C LYS A 38 -1.60 -15.81 9.34
N GLY A 39 -1.34 -16.95 8.68
CA GLY A 39 -2.35 -17.97 8.36
C GLY A 39 -3.41 -17.53 7.37
N LYS A 40 -3.17 -16.49 6.56
CA LYS A 40 -4.18 -15.95 5.64
C LYS A 40 -4.05 -16.54 4.24
N ARG A 41 -5.18 -16.87 3.63
CA ARG A 41 -5.28 -17.49 2.30
C ARG A 41 -5.75 -16.49 1.24
N LEU A 42 -5.40 -16.76 -0.02
CA LEU A 42 -5.95 -16.02 -1.14
C LEU A 42 -7.46 -16.28 -1.27
N PRO A 43 -8.22 -15.36 -1.89
CA PRO A 43 -9.64 -15.57 -2.20
C PRO A 43 -9.93 -16.88 -2.93
N LYS A 44 -9.04 -17.32 -3.83
CA LYS A 44 -9.16 -18.53 -4.64
C LYS A 44 -7.81 -19.25 -4.72
N ASN A 45 -7.82 -20.57 -4.93
CA ASN A 45 -6.59 -21.35 -5.10
C ASN A 45 -5.84 -20.99 -6.39
N GLN A 46 -6.58 -20.66 -7.46
CA GLN A 46 -6.05 -20.19 -8.73
C GLN A 46 -6.58 -18.78 -8.96
N MET A 47 -5.68 -17.81 -8.91
CA MET A 47 -5.94 -16.41 -9.23
C MET A 47 -5.04 -16.02 -10.40
N ASN A 48 -5.56 -15.21 -11.32
CA ASN A 48 -4.73 -14.66 -12.39
C ASN A 48 -3.69 -13.68 -11.82
N ASN A 49 -4.11 -12.91 -10.82
CA ASN A 49 -3.25 -12.01 -10.09
C ASN A 49 -3.47 -12.18 -8.57
N PRO A 50 -2.50 -12.71 -7.83
CA PRO A 50 -2.59 -12.92 -6.38
C PRO A 50 -2.41 -11.65 -5.55
N ASN A 51 -2.34 -10.47 -6.18
CA ASN A 51 -2.25 -9.18 -5.51
C ASN A 51 -3.61 -8.45 -5.48
N ILE A 52 -3.96 -7.83 -4.34
CA ILE A 52 -5.22 -7.07 -4.19
C ILE A 52 -5.23 -5.77 -5.00
N LEU A 53 -4.06 -5.27 -5.41
CA LEU A 53 -3.90 -4.06 -6.21
C LEU A 53 -3.45 -4.43 -7.62
N GLU A 54 -4.08 -3.83 -8.62
CA GLU A 54 -3.68 -3.99 -10.02
C GLU A 54 -3.35 -2.64 -10.62
N ARG A 55 -2.17 -2.51 -11.22
CA ARG A 55 -1.89 -1.42 -12.13
C ARG A 55 -2.22 -1.90 -13.54
N VAL A 56 -3.22 -1.29 -14.16
CA VAL A 56 -3.73 -1.73 -15.48
C VAL A 56 -3.10 -0.98 -16.64
N LYS A 57 -2.46 0.17 -16.40
CA LYS A 57 -1.71 0.90 -17.41
C LYS A 57 -0.42 1.46 -16.83
N PRO A 58 0.68 1.50 -17.61
CA PRO A 58 1.93 2.06 -17.13
C PRO A 58 1.79 3.52 -16.75
N LYS A 59 2.60 3.97 -15.79
CA LYS A 59 2.79 5.39 -15.47
C LYS A 59 4.21 5.82 -15.77
N THR A 60 4.37 7.07 -16.19
CA THR A 60 5.68 7.71 -16.19
C THR A 60 6.20 7.76 -14.76
N GLN A 61 7.41 7.23 -14.54
CA GLN A 61 8.02 7.19 -13.22
C GLN A 61 8.14 8.62 -12.65
N ALA A 62 7.79 8.78 -11.38
CA ALA A 62 7.73 10.10 -10.76
C ALA A 62 9.10 10.81 -10.75
N HIS A 63 10.21 10.06 -10.68
CA HIS A 63 11.56 10.62 -10.69
C HIS A 63 11.99 11.20 -12.05
N MET A 64 11.27 10.86 -13.13
CA MET A 64 11.48 11.41 -14.48
C MET A 64 10.79 12.76 -14.69
N LEU A 65 9.93 13.21 -13.75
CA LEU A 65 9.24 14.49 -13.84
C LEU A 65 10.18 15.61 -13.39
N ALA A 66 10.38 16.61 -14.24
CA ALA A 66 11.43 17.64 -14.11
C ALA A 66 11.36 18.52 -12.85
N ASN A 67 10.26 18.52 -12.08
CA ASN A 67 10.06 19.52 -11.02
C ASN A 67 9.52 18.90 -9.72
N GLN A 68 10.23 19.13 -8.60
CA GLN A 68 9.92 18.54 -7.29
C GLN A 68 8.58 19.06 -6.73
N THR A 69 8.26 20.34 -6.96
CA THR A 69 6.99 20.98 -6.57
C THR A 69 5.79 20.34 -7.27
N ALA A 70 5.96 19.91 -8.53
CA ALA A 70 4.92 19.21 -9.27
C ALA A 70 4.62 17.81 -8.68
N ARG A 71 5.59 17.16 -8.04
CA ARG A 71 5.42 15.83 -7.41
C ARG A 71 4.58 15.89 -6.14
N THR A 72 4.70 16.98 -5.38
CA THR A 72 3.92 17.22 -4.15
C THR A 72 2.49 17.62 -4.48
N SER A 73 2.28 18.43 -5.52
CA SER A 73 0.94 18.91 -5.92
C SER A 73 0.13 17.92 -6.77
N MET A 74 0.75 16.89 -7.34
CA MET A 74 0.06 15.89 -8.18
C MET A 74 -0.95 15.03 -7.41
N GLY A 75 -0.78 14.91 -6.09
CA GLY A 75 -1.61 14.08 -5.23
C GLY A 75 -1.69 12.63 -5.70
N ALA A 76 -2.86 12.01 -5.55
CA ALA A 76 -3.15 10.63 -5.94
C ALA A 76 -3.60 10.48 -7.40
N ASN A 77 -3.71 11.56 -8.17
CA ASN A 77 -4.42 11.57 -9.45
C ASN A 77 -3.82 10.55 -10.46
N LYS A 78 -2.50 10.55 -10.62
CA LYS A 78 -1.80 9.58 -11.50
C LYS A 78 -1.95 8.14 -11.04
N GLU A 79 -2.04 7.91 -9.73
CA GLU A 79 -2.30 6.56 -9.22
C GLU A 79 -3.73 6.15 -9.51
N PHE A 80 -4.72 7.02 -9.33
CA PHE A 80 -6.12 6.69 -9.59
C PHE A 80 -6.42 6.39 -11.06
N GLU A 81 -5.66 7.00 -11.96
CA GLU A 81 -5.77 6.71 -13.38
C GLU A 81 -5.24 5.32 -13.78
N THR A 82 -4.41 4.72 -12.93
CA THR A 82 -3.59 3.55 -13.32
C THR A 82 -3.81 2.34 -12.43
N ILE A 83 -4.19 2.54 -11.16
CA ILE A 83 -4.43 1.48 -10.17
C ILE A 83 -5.92 1.32 -9.91
N ARG A 84 -6.34 0.06 -9.79
CA ARG A 84 -7.64 -0.35 -9.27
C ARG A 84 -7.48 -1.43 -8.19
N ILE A 85 -8.55 -1.68 -7.46
CA ILE A 85 -8.65 -2.88 -6.63
C ILE A 85 -8.91 -4.08 -7.55
N ASN A 86 -8.20 -5.18 -7.34
CA ASN A 86 -8.35 -6.40 -8.11
C ASN A 86 -9.80 -6.92 -8.02
N PRO A 87 -10.56 -7.03 -9.14
CA PRO A 87 -11.93 -7.53 -9.16
C PRO A 87 -12.09 -8.94 -8.57
N GLU A 88 -11.07 -9.80 -8.65
CA GLU A 88 -11.12 -11.17 -8.11
C GLU A 88 -11.25 -11.20 -6.58
N TYR A 89 -10.89 -10.10 -5.89
CA TYR A 89 -11.04 -9.95 -4.45
C TYR A 89 -12.45 -9.52 -4.01
N ARG A 90 -13.31 -9.07 -4.94
CA ARG A 90 -14.61 -8.43 -4.62
C ARG A 90 -15.45 -9.26 -3.65
N SER A 91 -15.71 -10.53 -3.98
CA SER A 91 -16.55 -11.40 -3.13
C SER A 91 -15.95 -11.62 -1.74
N LYS A 92 -14.62 -11.71 -1.62
CA LYS A 92 -13.94 -11.86 -0.32
C LYS A 92 -14.03 -10.57 0.48
N ILE A 93 -13.84 -9.40 -0.16
CA ILE A 93 -13.98 -8.09 0.48
C ILE A 93 -15.41 -7.89 0.98
N ASP A 94 -16.43 -8.15 0.16
CA ASP A 94 -17.83 -8.00 0.55
C ASP A 94 -18.18 -8.87 1.75
N ARG A 95 -17.67 -10.11 1.78
CA ARG A 95 -17.83 -11.00 2.94
C ARG A 95 -17.14 -10.43 4.19
N LEU A 96 -15.88 -10.03 4.09
CA LEU A 96 -15.12 -9.48 5.22
C LEU A 96 -15.77 -8.20 5.77
N LYS A 97 -16.35 -7.35 4.92
CA LYS A 97 -17.10 -6.17 5.32
C LYS A 97 -18.35 -6.54 6.13
N LYS A 98 -19.14 -7.50 5.66
CA LYS A 98 -20.33 -8.01 6.39
C LYS A 98 -19.94 -8.61 7.75
N GLU A 99 -18.78 -9.24 7.83
CA GLU A 99 -18.22 -9.80 9.07
C GLU A 99 -17.49 -8.74 9.94
N ASN A 100 -17.44 -7.47 9.54
CA ASN A 100 -16.68 -6.40 10.19
C ASN A 100 -15.17 -6.71 10.42
N ARG A 101 -14.56 -7.40 9.45
CA ARG A 101 -13.16 -7.88 9.49
C ARG A 101 -12.33 -7.38 8.32
N PHE A 102 -12.81 -6.37 7.58
CA PHE A 102 -12.09 -5.88 6.42
C PHE A 102 -10.89 -5.02 6.83
N ASN A 103 -9.78 -5.70 7.13
CA ASN A 103 -8.49 -5.15 7.54
C ASN A 103 -7.42 -5.55 6.52
N VAL A 104 -6.60 -4.59 6.09
CA VAL A 104 -5.67 -4.79 4.97
C VAL A 104 -4.26 -4.33 5.34
N CYS A 105 -3.24 -5.08 4.91
CA CYS A 105 -1.84 -4.67 4.94
C CYS A 105 -1.29 -4.51 3.52
N ILE A 106 -0.66 -3.37 3.23
CA ILE A 106 -0.12 -3.03 1.91
C ILE A 106 1.38 -2.73 2.02
N PHE A 107 2.16 -3.44 1.20
CA PHE A 107 3.61 -3.31 1.12
C PHE A 107 4.04 -2.39 -0.02
N ASP A 108 5.16 -1.70 0.16
CA ASP A 108 5.88 -0.96 -0.89
C ASP A 108 7.39 -1.12 -0.67
N ASP A 109 8.19 -0.81 -1.69
CA ASP A 109 9.65 -0.80 -1.56
C ASP A 109 10.11 0.41 -0.72
N TYR A 110 9.76 1.62 -1.14
CA TYR A 110 10.17 2.86 -0.50
C TYR A 110 9.06 3.90 -0.47
N MET A 111 8.90 4.53 0.69
CA MET A 111 8.07 5.72 0.81
C MET A 111 8.90 7.00 0.60
N THR A 112 8.48 7.82 -0.36
CA THR A 112 8.90 9.24 -0.46
C THR A 112 7.82 10.13 0.19
N HIS A 113 6.94 10.76 -0.59
CA HIS A 113 5.91 11.67 -0.08
C HIS A 113 4.61 10.97 0.33
N GLY A 114 4.57 9.64 0.24
CA GLY A 114 3.38 8.85 0.59
C GLY A 114 2.22 8.94 -0.40
N ASN A 115 2.40 9.53 -1.59
CA ASN A 115 1.32 9.73 -2.57
C ASN A 115 0.63 8.41 -2.96
N THR A 116 1.39 7.35 -3.21
CA THR A 116 0.82 6.03 -3.56
C THR A 116 0.06 5.43 -2.41
N PHE A 117 0.64 5.40 -1.20
CA PHE A 117 -0.09 4.97 0.00
C PHE A 117 -1.36 5.79 0.23
N ASN A 118 -1.31 7.10 0.04
CA ASN A 118 -2.50 7.94 0.17
C ASN A 118 -3.57 7.62 -0.89
N ALA A 119 -3.17 7.32 -2.14
CA ALA A 119 -4.10 6.84 -3.16
C ALA A 119 -4.78 5.53 -2.73
N ILE A 120 -3.99 4.52 -2.36
CA ILE A 120 -4.51 3.22 -1.91
C ILE A 120 -5.39 3.36 -0.66
N ARG A 121 -5.00 4.24 0.28
CA ARG A 121 -5.80 4.58 1.46
C ARG A 121 -7.21 5.02 1.05
N ASN A 122 -7.33 5.92 0.08
CA ASN A 122 -8.64 6.41 -0.36
C ASN A 122 -9.46 5.34 -1.10
N LEU A 123 -8.83 4.48 -1.91
CA LEU A 123 -9.52 3.36 -2.56
C LEU A 123 -10.06 2.34 -1.54
N LEU A 124 -9.26 1.96 -0.55
CA LEU A 124 -9.68 1.02 0.49
C LEU A 124 -10.73 1.65 1.43
N LYS A 125 -10.59 2.94 1.76
CA LYS A 125 -11.64 3.69 2.51
C LYS A 125 -12.95 3.74 1.75
N LYS A 126 -12.94 3.94 0.43
CA LYS A 126 -14.14 3.88 -0.41
C LYS A 126 -14.82 2.52 -0.32
N LEU A 127 -14.05 1.44 -0.18
CA LEU A 127 -14.60 0.11 0.04
C LEU A 127 -15.07 -0.13 1.49
N GLY A 128 -14.84 0.77 2.44
CA GLY A 128 -15.25 0.61 3.84
C GLY A 128 -14.32 -0.27 4.66
N VAL A 129 -13.01 -0.12 4.45
CA VAL A 129 -11.97 -0.77 5.26
C VAL A 129 -11.99 -0.26 6.71
N ASN A 130 -11.80 -1.17 7.67
CA ASN A 130 -11.76 -0.87 9.10
C ASN A 130 -10.37 -0.41 9.54
N LYS A 131 -9.33 -1.06 9.01
CA LYS A 131 -7.93 -0.80 9.33
C LYS A 131 -7.05 -1.01 8.10
N ILE A 132 -6.08 -0.11 7.93
CA ILE A 132 -5.03 -0.24 6.91
C ILE A 132 -3.67 -0.13 7.61
N VAL A 133 -2.79 -1.09 7.35
CA VAL A 133 -1.38 -1.02 7.76
C VAL A 133 -0.51 -0.91 6.52
N PHE A 134 0.21 0.20 6.38
CA PHE A 134 1.20 0.36 5.33
C PHE A 134 2.59 -0.05 5.83
N VAL A 135 3.31 -0.83 5.02
CA VAL A 135 4.68 -1.25 5.30
C VAL A 135 5.55 -0.85 4.10
N SER A 136 6.62 -0.11 4.35
CA SER A 136 7.66 0.16 3.35
C SER A 136 9.00 -0.34 3.86
N LEU A 137 9.85 -0.90 3.00
CA LEU A 137 11.19 -1.33 3.40
C LEU A 137 12.11 -0.14 3.69
N GLY A 138 11.92 0.98 3.00
CA GLY A 138 12.64 2.22 3.29
C GLY A 138 11.76 3.46 3.26
N ASN A 139 12.27 4.54 3.84
CA ASN A 139 11.63 5.86 3.84
C ASN A 139 12.68 6.95 3.59
N PHE A 140 12.40 7.87 2.68
CA PHE A 140 13.28 9.00 2.32
C PHE A 140 13.17 10.21 3.26
N GLY A 141 12.54 10.06 4.44
CA GLY A 141 12.45 11.11 5.44
C GLY A 141 11.51 12.26 5.07
N LYS A 142 10.65 12.09 4.06
CA LYS A 142 9.76 13.15 3.59
C LYS A 142 8.42 13.10 4.31
N PRO A 143 7.81 14.27 4.62
CA PRO A 143 6.49 14.29 5.24
C PRO A 143 5.43 13.64 4.34
N PHE A 144 4.54 12.89 4.97
CA PHE A 144 3.43 12.21 4.31
C PHE A 144 2.37 13.23 3.87
N GLN A 145 2.04 13.24 2.58
CA GLN A 145 1.01 14.10 2.01
C GLN A 145 -0.36 13.42 2.14
N LYS A 146 -1.05 13.65 3.25
CA LYS A 146 -2.37 13.07 3.48
C LYS A 146 -3.43 13.91 2.79
N VAL A 147 -3.99 13.36 1.73
CA VAL A 147 -5.08 13.98 0.98
C VAL A 147 -6.30 13.08 1.04
N ASP A 148 -7.42 13.59 1.54
CA ASP A 148 -8.69 12.89 1.57
C ASP A 148 -9.47 13.19 0.28
N TYR A 149 -9.92 12.13 -0.38
CA TYR A 149 -10.71 12.20 -1.61
C TYR A 149 -12.10 11.63 -1.39
N ASN A 150 -13.12 12.30 -1.94
CA ASN A 150 -14.43 11.69 -2.16
C ASN A 150 -14.39 10.96 -3.50
N ILE A 151 -14.62 9.64 -3.51
CA ILE A 151 -14.57 8.80 -4.69
C ILE A 151 -15.99 8.33 -5.06
N SER A 152 -16.41 8.58 -6.30
CA SER A 152 -17.67 8.09 -6.89
C SER A 152 -17.39 7.06 -7.98
N GLY A 153 -18.26 6.06 -8.10
CA GLY A 153 -18.10 4.94 -9.04
C GLY A 153 -17.40 3.71 -8.43
N ASP A 154 -17.04 2.78 -9.32
CA ASP A 154 -16.54 1.45 -9.00
C ASP A 154 -15.01 1.40 -9.04
N VAL A 155 -14.38 1.26 -7.85
CA VAL A 155 -12.91 1.21 -7.70
C VAL A 155 -12.27 -0.12 -8.11
N TYR A 156 -13.07 -1.10 -8.51
CA TYR A 156 -12.57 -2.32 -9.16
C TYR A 156 -12.36 -2.13 -10.67
N ASN A 157 -12.73 -0.96 -11.22
CA ASN A 157 -12.44 -0.55 -12.59
C ASN A 157 -11.62 0.75 -12.57
N ILE A 158 -11.00 1.11 -13.70
CA ILE A 158 -10.48 2.47 -13.89
C ILE A 158 -11.62 3.36 -14.40
N GLY A 159 -11.50 4.67 -14.19
CA GLY A 159 -12.47 5.67 -14.66
C GLY A 159 -13.48 6.09 -13.61
N TYR A 160 -13.29 5.68 -12.34
CA TYR A 160 -14.00 6.28 -11.23
C TYR A 160 -13.60 7.75 -11.06
N GLU A 161 -14.54 8.54 -10.53
CA GLU A 161 -14.35 9.95 -10.30
C GLU A 161 -13.84 10.20 -8.89
N TYR A 162 -13.09 11.28 -8.71
CA TYR A 162 -12.56 11.66 -7.41
C TYR A 162 -12.47 13.17 -7.28
N LYS A 163 -12.76 13.67 -6.08
CA LYS A 163 -12.63 15.08 -5.73
C LYS A 163 -11.82 15.22 -4.44
N ASN A 164 -10.82 16.09 -4.46
CA ASN A 164 -10.08 16.47 -3.26
C ASN A 164 -11.04 17.15 -2.27
N VAL A 165 -11.04 16.68 -1.02
CA VAL A 165 -11.88 17.21 0.06
C VAL A 165 -11.03 17.96 1.09
N ASN A 166 -9.91 17.37 1.47
CA ASN A 166 -9.02 17.93 2.48
C ASN A 166 -7.57 17.51 2.20
N SER A 167 -6.62 18.35 2.59
CA SER A 167 -5.19 18.09 2.46
C SER A 167 -4.48 18.53 3.72
N GLU A 168 -3.60 17.67 4.23
CA GLU A 168 -2.73 17.96 5.36
C GLU A 168 -1.37 17.28 5.19
N VAL A 169 -0.34 17.91 5.75
CA VAL A 169 1.00 17.34 5.80
C VAL A 169 1.20 16.68 7.16
N ARG A 170 1.63 15.42 7.16
CA ARG A 170 1.95 14.67 8.37
C ARG A 170 3.45 14.43 8.46
N TYR A 171 4.07 14.95 9.50
CA TYR A 171 5.44 14.61 9.88
C TYR A 171 5.40 13.27 10.61
N LEU A 172 6.37 12.41 10.30
CA LEU A 172 6.45 11.07 10.84
C LEU A 172 7.50 11.04 11.94
N ASP A 173 7.20 10.31 13.00
CA ASP A 173 8.16 10.00 14.05
C ASP A 173 8.97 8.77 13.63
N TYR A 174 10.28 8.84 13.84
CA TYR A 174 11.21 7.76 13.50
C TYR A 174 11.78 7.19 14.80
N GLU A 175 11.63 5.89 14.99
CA GLU A 175 12.33 5.17 16.06
C GLU A 175 13.74 4.84 15.56
N ASP A 176 14.66 5.79 15.71
CA ASP A 176 16.02 5.64 15.18
C ASP A 176 16.79 4.51 15.87
N SER A 177 16.47 4.19 17.14
CA SER A 177 17.09 3.07 17.87
C SER A 177 16.80 1.71 17.24
N ALA A 178 15.76 1.58 16.42
CA ALA A 178 15.48 0.34 15.69
C ALA A 178 16.61 -0.04 14.71
N LYS A 179 17.49 0.90 14.34
CA LYS A 179 18.67 0.64 13.50
C LYS A 179 19.87 0.14 14.31
N ASP A 180 19.84 0.27 15.62
CA ASP A 180 20.94 -0.16 16.49
C ASP A 180 21.11 -1.67 16.41
N GLU A 181 20.01 -2.44 16.35
CA GLU A 181 20.07 -3.89 16.18
C GLU A 181 20.85 -4.30 14.92
N ILE A 182 20.59 -3.63 13.80
CA ILE A 182 21.31 -3.88 12.54
C ILE A 182 22.80 -3.55 12.69
N THR A 183 23.09 -2.45 13.38
CA THR A 183 24.46 -1.98 13.64
C THR A 183 25.22 -2.97 14.53
N GLU A 184 24.58 -3.46 15.59
CA GLU A 184 25.17 -4.45 16.49
C GLU A 184 25.38 -5.80 15.81
N LEU A 185 24.43 -6.28 15.01
CA LEU A 185 24.61 -7.49 14.19
C LEU A 185 25.81 -7.35 13.25
N TYR A 186 25.94 -6.21 12.56
CA TYR A 186 27.10 -5.95 11.71
C TYR A 186 28.40 -6.02 12.50
N LYS A 187 28.47 -5.38 13.68
CA LYS A 187 29.67 -5.43 14.54
C LYS A 187 30.01 -6.85 14.97
N ILE A 188 29.03 -7.65 15.40
CA ILE A 188 29.24 -9.06 15.82
C ILE A 188 29.86 -9.88 14.69
N PHE A 189 29.41 -9.68 13.44
CA PHE A 189 29.93 -10.43 12.30
C PHE A 189 31.31 -9.95 11.82
N ASN A 190 31.71 -8.72 12.15
CA ASN A 190 32.96 -8.11 11.68
C ASN A 190 34.00 -7.87 12.79
N SER A 191 33.75 -8.38 14.00
CA SER A 191 34.71 -8.44 15.12
C SER A 191 35.49 -9.74 15.09
#